data_AF-A0AAV0DNX6-F1
#
_entry.id   AF-A0AAV0DNX6-F1
#
_cell.length_a   1.000
_cell.length_b   1.000
_cell.length_c   1.000
_cell.angle_alpha   90.00
_cell.angle_beta   90.00
_cell.angle_gamma   90.00
#
_symmetry.space_group_name_H-M   'P 1'
#
loop_
_entity.id
_entity.type
_entity.pdbx_description
1 polymer ?
#
loop_
_entity_poly.entity_id
_entity_poly.type
_entity_poly.pdbx_seq_one_letter_code
_entity_poly.pdbx_strand_id
1 'polypeptide(L)'
;MMASDKINENGASKFLQASNMFILLVLILATLVSFNCSASLEGGKGVRLEVLNKLKSSGIIGQHAVQVELGSRNSKLSLVLDTAIDLTWIQCQPCKGCSEQLPIFNYSSSETYSDLPCSSGYCSALAAVKGEESGPECRNSTSPCEYQLGYSYAPGRLGKDQLSFAAGGGGAEAVVLLNDFVFWCGNASSYLSGGGVEAGAMGLGKGGNLSILYQQAAASNESRGLEKCFSYCLTTVNGAGGHLTFGCQQE
;
A
#
# COMPACT_ATOMS: atom_id res chain seq x y z
N MET A 1 -38.56 -68.80 -2.55
CA MET A 1 -39.59 -67.78 -2.29
C MET A 1 -38.86 -66.57 -1.72
N MET A 2 -38.38 -65.67 -2.58
CA MET A 2 -37.68 -64.44 -2.19
C MET A 2 -38.67 -63.28 -2.35
N ALA A 3 -38.91 -62.52 -1.29
CA ALA A 3 -39.65 -61.27 -1.33
C ALA A 3 -38.66 -60.12 -1.61
N SER A 4 -38.93 -59.33 -2.65
CA SER A 4 -38.25 -58.05 -2.89
C SER A 4 -38.98 -56.95 -2.14
N ASP A 5 -38.27 -56.25 -1.26
CA ASP A 5 -38.76 -55.05 -0.61
C ASP A 5 -38.83 -53.88 -1.61
N LYS A 6 -40.02 -53.29 -1.75
CA LYS A 6 -40.25 -52.05 -2.50
C LYS A 6 -39.72 -50.87 -1.69
N ILE A 7 -38.72 -50.18 -2.22
CA ILE A 7 -38.25 -48.89 -1.69
C ILE A 7 -39.36 -47.85 -1.92
N ASN A 8 -39.79 -47.22 -0.82
CA ASN A 8 -40.88 -46.25 -0.77
C ASN A 8 -40.48 -44.91 -1.45
N GLU A 9 -41.02 -44.64 -2.63
CA GLU A 9 -40.76 -43.43 -3.42
C GLU A 9 -41.04 -42.10 -2.68
N ASN A 10 -41.92 -42.13 -1.67
CA ASN A 10 -42.22 -40.95 -0.85
C ASN A 10 -41.06 -40.51 0.07
N GLY A 11 -40.14 -41.43 0.40
CA GLY A 11 -38.95 -41.12 1.20
C GLY A 11 -37.87 -40.41 0.39
N ALA A 12 -37.68 -40.83 -0.86
CA ALA A 12 -36.71 -40.22 -1.78
C ALA A 12 -37.09 -38.78 -2.15
N SER A 13 -38.36 -38.51 -2.43
CA SER A 13 -38.83 -37.15 -2.74
C SER A 13 -38.63 -36.16 -1.59
N LYS A 14 -38.84 -36.58 -0.33
CA LYS A 14 -38.61 -35.74 0.85
C LYS A 14 -37.12 -35.49 1.09
N PHE A 15 -36.28 -36.49 0.82
CA PHE A 15 -34.81 -36.36 0.89
C PHE A 15 -34.26 -35.41 -0.18
N LEU A 16 -34.74 -35.50 -1.43
CA LEU A 16 -34.35 -34.56 -2.49
C LEU A 16 -34.79 -33.13 -2.18
N GLN A 17 -35.99 -32.94 -1.63
CA GLN A 17 -36.50 -31.61 -1.28
C GLN A 17 -35.70 -31.00 -0.11
N ALA A 18 -35.35 -31.80 0.90
CA ALA A 18 -34.51 -31.36 2.01
C ALA A 18 -33.06 -31.06 1.56
N SER A 19 -32.50 -31.88 0.68
CA SER A 19 -31.17 -31.67 0.09
C SER A 19 -31.11 -30.40 -0.76
N ASN A 20 -32.11 -30.18 -1.62
CA ASN A 20 -32.20 -28.95 -2.42
C ASN A 20 -32.38 -27.71 -1.54
N MET A 21 -33.15 -27.80 -0.45
CA MET A 21 -33.31 -26.70 0.50
C MET A 21 -32.00 -26.40 1.24
N PHE A 22 -31.22 -27.43 1.59
CA PHE A 22 -29.90 -27.27 2.21
C PHE A 22 -28.89 -26.65 1.26
N ILE A 23 -28.87 -27.08 -0.01
CA ILE A 23 -28.02 -26.49 -1.05
C ILE A 23 -28.40 -25.02 -1.28
N LEU A 24 -29.70 -24.69 -1.32
CA LEU A 24 -30.16 -23.31 -1.44
C LEU A 24 -29.77 -22.47 -0.22
N LEU A 25 -29.86 -23.03 1.00
CA LEU A 25 -29.43 -22.34 2.23
C LEU A 25 -27.91 -22.10 2.26
N VAL A 26 -27.11 -23.08 1.80
CA VAL A 26 -25.65 -22.94 1.69
C VAL A 26 -25.29 -21.92 0.61
N LEU A 27 -26.01 -21.86 -0.51
CA LEU A 27 -25.81 -20.84 -1.56
C LEU A 27 -26.26 -19.45 -1.10
N ILE A 28 -27.35 -19.35 -0.32
CA ILE A 28 -27.81 -18.09 0.28
C ILE A 28 -26.82 -17.63 1.36
N LEU A 29 -26.33 -18.52 2.22
CA LEU A 29 -25.27 -18.20 3.18
C LEU A 29 -23.96 -17.81 2.48
N ALA A 30 -23.58 -18.51 1.40
CA ALA A 30 -22.39 -18.18 0.60
C ALA A 30 -22.51 -16.84 -0.15
N THR A 31 -23.72 -16.40 -0.51
CA THR A 31 -23.96 -15.07 -1.09
C THR A 31 -24.13 -13.97 -0.03
N LEU A 32 -24.59 -14.32 1.18
CA LEU A 32 -24.69 -13.41 2.34
C LEU A 32 -23.36 -13.16 3.04
N VAL A 33 -22.34 -14.03 2.86
CA VAL A 33 -20.94 -13.70 3.19
C VAL A 33 -20.38 -12.81 2.07
N SER A 34 -21.00 -11.64 1.89
CA SER A 34 -20.30 -10.53 1.28
C SER A 34 -19.23 -10.11 2.28
N PHE A 35 -17.94 -10.30 1.95
CA PHE A 35 -16.83 -9.69 2.69
C PHE A 35 -16.92 -8.16 2.50
N ASN A 36 -17.89 -7.54 3.16
CA ASN A 36 -18.08 -6.11 3.10
C ASN A 36 -17.01 -5.47 3.97
N CYS A 37 -16.17 -4.68 3.33
CA CYS A 37 -15.06 -3.93 3.91
C CYS A 37 -15.55 -2.72 4.75
N SER A 38 -16.69 -2.87 5.43
CA SER A 38 -17.32 -1.89 6.31
C SER A 38 -16.88 -2.13 7.75
N ALA A 39 -15.57 -2.19 8.00
CA ALA A 39 -15.07 -1.97 9.35
C ALA A 39 -15.10 -0.46 9.61
N SER A 40 -16.11 0.04 10.31
CA SER A 40 -16.08 1.40 10.84
C SER A 40 -14.99 1.46 11.92
N LEU A 41 -14.22 2.55 11.97
CA LEU A 41 -13.31 2.83 13.09
C LEU A 41 -14.18 3.18 14.32
N GLU A 42 -14.90 2.21 14.87
CA GLU A 42 -15.69 2.44 16.07
C GLU A 42 -14.75 2.55 17.27
N GLY A 43 -14.47 3.78 17.70
CA GLY A 43 -13.74 4.09 18.93
C GLY A 43 -12.21 3.96 18.88
N GLY A 44 -11.61 3.60 17.74
CA GLY A 44 -10.15 3.49 17.58
C GLY A 44 -9.49 4.75 16.99
N LYS A 45 -8.33 5.15 17.51
CA LYS A 45 -7.47 6.16 16.88
C LYS A 45 -6.75 5.51 15.69
N GLY A 46 -7.06 5.94 14.47
CA GLY A 46 -6.46 5.39 13.26
C GLY A 46 -6.71 6.28 12.04
N VAL A 47 -5.85 6.15 11.03
CA VAL A 47 -5.91 6.93 9.79
C VAL A 47 -6.17 5.98 8.63
N ARG A 48 -7.32 6.13 7.97
CA ARG A 48 -7.80 5.20 6.93
C ARG A 48 -7.69 5.79 5.53
N LEU A 49 -6.98 5.11 4.64
CA LEU A 49 -6.82 5.41 3.23
C LEU A 49 -7.67 4.46 2.40
N GLU A 50 -8.27 4.97 1.33
CA GLU A 50 -8.96 4.13 0.34
C GLU A 50 -7.95 3.40 -0.55
N VAL A 51 -8.23 2.12 -0.79
CA VAL A 51 -7.43 1.29 -1.69
C VAL A 51 -8.16 1.15 -3.02
N LEU A 52 -7.47 1.51 -4.09
CA LEU A 52 -7.92 1.36 -5.46
C LEU A 52 -7.86 -0.11 -5.90
N ASN A 53 -9.01 -0.60 -6.40
CA ASN A 53 -9.17 -1.96 -6.93
C ASN A 53 -8.83 -2.09 -8.42
N LYS A 54 -8.62 -0.98 -9.14
CA LYS A 54 -8.37 -0.94 -10.59
C LYS A 54 -7.08 -0.22 -10.90
N LEU A 55 -6.01 -0.99 -11.08
CA LEU A 55 -4.89 -0.56 -11.89
C LEU A 55 -5.10 -1.16 -13.28
N LYS A 56 -5.48 -0.32 -14.24
CA LYS A 56 -5.98 -0.75 -15.56
C LYS A 56 -4.97 -1.47 -16.45
N SER A 57 -3.73 -1.74 -16.01
CA SER A 57 -2.70 -2.23 -16.93
C SER A 57 -1.50 -2.94 -16.30
N SER A 58 -1.45 -3.19 -14.99
CA SER A 58 -0.38 -4.03 -14.46
C SER A 58 -0.73 -5.48 -14.82
N GLY A 59 0.05 -6.13 -15.69
CA GLY A 59 -0.13 -7.54 -16.06
C GLY A 59 -0.01 -8.52 -14.87
N ILE A 60 0.18 -7.98 -13.67
CA ILE A 60 0.20 -8.65 -12.38
C ILE A 60 -1.19 -8.59 -11.77
N ILE A 61 -1.88 -9.74 -11.75
CA ILE A 61 -3.16 -9.91 -11.07
C ILE A 61 -2.93 -9.76 -9.55
N GLY A 62 -3.70 -8.91 -8.88
CA GLY A 62 -3.73 -8.83 -7.41
C GLY A 62 -2.95 -7.68 -6.76
N GLN A 63 -2.48 -6.69 -7.54
CA GLN A 63 -1.90 -5.47 -6.97
C GLN A 63 -2.96 -4.48 -6.50
N HIS A 64 -2.70 -3.89 -5.34
CA HIS A 64 -3.54 -2.87 -4.71
C HIS A 64 -2.75 -1.58 -4.61
N ALA A 65 -3.38 -0.43 -4.86
CA ALA A 65 -2.73 0.86 -4.78
C ALA A 65 -3.53 1.88 -3.98
N VAL A 66 -2.83 2.91 -3.52
CA VAL A 66 -3.42 4.09 -2.87
C VAL A 66 -3.11 5.33 -3.69
N GLN A 67 -3.98 6.34 -3.61
CA GLN A 67 -3.70 7.67 -4.14
C GLN A 67 -3.12 8.55 -3.04
N VAL A 68 -2.04 9.24 -3.39
CA VAL A 68 -1.38 10.23 -2.55
C VAL A 68 -1.06 11.47 -3.37
N GLU A 69 -0.83 12.60 -2.70
CA GLU A 69 -0.29 13.80 -3.30
C GLU A 69 1.11 14.07 -2.72
N LEU A 70 2.06 14.41 -3.59
CA LEU A 70 3.46 14.65 -3.21
C LEU A 70 3.95 16.02 -3.68
N GLY A 71 4.67 16.69 -2.78
CA GLY A 71 5.31 17.98 -3.00
C GLY A 71 4.38 19.18 -2.96
N SER A 72 4.94 20.38 -2.96
CA SER A 72 4.18 21.64 -2.82
C SER A 72 3.18 21.91 -3.94
N ARG A 73 3.26 21.17 -5.05
CA ARG A 73 2.31 21.22 -6.17
C ARG A 73 1.23 20.13 -6.11
N ASN A 74 1.21 19.31 -5.06
CA ASN A 74 0.26 18.22 -4.87
C ASN A 74 0.21 17.27 -6.07
N SER A 75 1.38 16.78 -6.49
CA SER A 75 1.47 15.83 -7.61
C SER A 75 0.74 14.54 -7.23
N LYS A 76 -0.35 14.21 -7.93
CA LYS A 76 -1.15 13.01 -7.67
C LYS A 76 -0.42 11.77 -8.16
N LEU A 77 -0.10 10.86 -7.24
CA LEU A 77 0.63 9.62 -7.49
C LEU A 77 -0.22 8.42 -7.04
N SER A 78 -0.21 7.36 -7.84
CA SER A 78 -0.73 6.05 -7.45
C SER A 78 0.44 5.17 -7.04
N LEU A 79 0.42 4.67 -5.81
CA LEU A 79 1.49 3.85 -5.24
C LEU A 79 0.97 2.44 -4.95
N VAL A 80 1.63 1.41 -5.45
CA VAL A 80 1.33 0.01 -5.10
C VAL A 80 1.64 -0.21 -3.62
N LEU A 81 0.77 -0.91 -2.90
CA LEU A 81 1.04 -1.34 -1.55
C LEU A 81 2.01 -2.53 -1.57
N ASP A 82 3.16 -2.38 -0.91
CA ASP A 82 4.20 -3.41 -0.87
C ASP A 82 4.66 -3.64 0.57
N THR A 83 4.33 -4.81 1.10
CA THR A 83 4.72 -5.22 2.46
C THR A 83 6.12 -5.78 2.56
N ALA A 84 6.80 -6.01 1.42
CA ALA A 84 8.14 -6.58 1.36
C ALA A 84 9.24 -5.50 1.37
N ILE A 85 8.89 -4.23 1.16
CA ILE A 85 9.84 -3.11 1.21
C ILE A 85 9.58 -2.19 2.39
N ASP A 86 10.68 -1.72 2.98
CA ASP A 86 10.66 -0.88 4.17
C ASP A 86 10.48 0.61 3.87
N LEU A 87 10.96 1.10 2.73
CA LEU A 87 10.97 2.50 2.35
C LEU A 87 10.06 2.68 1.13
N THR A 88 9.26 3.75 1.14
CA THR A 88 8.46 4.11 -0.02
C THR A 88 9.36 4.50 -1.18
N TRP A 89 9.14 3.87 -2.33
CA TRP A 89 9.84 4.14 -3.59
C TRP A 89 8.95 4.94 -4.53
N ILE A 90 9.48 6.02 -5.11
CA ILE A 90 8.76 6.87 -6.06
C ILE A 90 9.63 7.10 -7.28
N GLN A 91 9.03 7.00 -8.46
CA GLN A 91 9.68 7.29 -9.72
C GLN A 91 9.84 8.80 -9.90
N CYS A 92 11.06 9.25 -10.12
CA CYS A 92 11.44 10.66 -10.18
C CYS A 92 12.10 11.07 -11.50
N GLN A 93 11.91 12.34 -11.89
CA GLN A 93 12.67 12.99 -12.97
C GLN A 93 14.01 13.56 -12.45
N PRO A 94 15.10 13.55 -13.24
CA PRO A 94 15.21 12.98 -14.58
C PRO A 94 15.24 11.45 -14.52
N CYS A 95 14.46 10.80 -15.39
CA CYS A 95 14.44 9.35 -15.48
C CYS A 95 14.98 8.85 -16.81
N LYS A 96 15.80 7.80 -16.77
CA LYS A 96 16.28 7.08 -17.95
C LYS A 96 15.59 5.72 -18.04
N GLY A 97 14.89 5.46 -19.15
CA GLY A 97 14.22 4.18 -19.39
C GLY A 97 12.94 3.95 -18.59
N CYS A 98 12.31 5.02 -18.08
CA CYS A 98 11.00 4.92 -17.43
C CYS A 98 9.87 4.54 -18.40
N SER A 99 8.86 3.85 -17.88
CA SER A 99 7.57 3.67 -18.56
C SER A 99 6.87 5.00 -18.79
N GLU A 100 6.27 5.19 -19.97
CA GLU A 100 5.53 6.40 -20.35
C GLU A 100 4.12 6.47 -19.73
N GLN A 101 3.64 5.39 -19.10
CA GLN A 101 2.23 5.25 -18.73
C GLN A 101 1.88 5.89 -17.37
N LEU A 102 2.75 6.74 -16.80
CA LEU A 102 2.64 7.21 -15.41
C LEU A 102 3.07 8.66 -15.18
N PRO A 103 2.46 9.38 -14.21
CA PRO A 103 3.04 10.63 -13.76
C PRO A 103 4.33 10.32 -13.01
N ILE A 104 5.46 10.77 -13.58
CA ILE A 104 6.77 10.73 -12.93
C ILE A 104 6.90 11.99 -12.07
N PHE A 105 7.27 11.83 -10.81
CA PHE A 105 7.42 12.97 -9.90
C PHE A 105 8.61 13.85 -10.30
N ASN A 106 8.37 15.14 -10.54
CA ASN A 106 9.45 16.10 -10.75
C ASN A 106 9.79 16.80 -9.44
N TYR A 107 10.78 16.26 -8.71
CA TYR A 107 11.22 16.83 -7.44
C TYR A 107 11.70 18.28 -7.56
N SER A 108 12.24 18.68 -8.73
CA SER A 108 12.72 20.06 -8.94
C SER A 108 11.59 21.08 -9.07
N SER A 109 10.35 20.62 -9.24
CA SER A 109 9.17 21.48 -9.33
C SER A 109 8.49 21.71 -7.96
N SER A 110 8.89 20.96 -6.94
CA SER A 110 8.39 21.07 -5.57
C SER A 110 9.29 22.00 -4.75
N GLU A 111 8.70 23.03 -4.17
CA GLU A 111 9.41 24.02 -3.33
C GLU A 111 9.70 23.47 -1.93
N THR A 112 9.01 22.39 -1.53
CA THR A 112 9.19 21.71 -0.24
C THR A 112 10.14 20.50 -0.33
N TYR A 113 10.60 20.14 -1.54
CA TYR A 113 11.55 19.06 -1.73
C TYR A 113 12.94 19.45 -1.23
N SER A 114 13.62 18.50 -0.60
CA SER A 114 15.06 18.58 -0.38
C SER A 114 15.70 17.20 -0.35
N ASP A 115 16.93 17.11 -0.85
CA ASP A 115 17.74 15.91 -0.72
C ASP A 115 18.17 15.71 0.74
N LEU A 116 18.18 14.45 1.19
CA LEU A 116 18.76 14.12 2.49
C LEU A 116 20.29 13.98 2.36
N PRO A 117 21.07 14.68 3.20
CA PRO A 117 22.52 14.60 3.15
C PRO A 117 22.99 13.23 3.67
N CYS A 118 24.17 12.81 3.25
CA CYS A 118 24.81 11.58 3.72
C CYS A 118 25.00 11.51 5.24
N SER A 119 25.16 12.64 5.92
CA SER A 119 25.22 12.69 7.40
C SER A 119 23.86 12.42 8.08
N SER A 120 22.78 12.30 7.33
CA SER A 120 21.44 12.04 7.86
C SER A 120 21.37 10.65 8.49
N GLY A 121 20.73 10.55 9.66
CA GLY A 121 20.43 9.26 10.28
C GLY A 121 19.56 8.34 9.40
N TYR A 122 18.76 8.92 8.49
CA TYR A 122 18.00 8.14 7.52
C TYR A 122 18.90 7.47 6.46
N CYS A 123 20.00 8.13 6.07
CA CYS A 123 20.96 7.56 5.13
C CYS A 123 21.67 6.34 5.75
N SER A 124 22.09 6.47 7.00
CA SER A 124 22.67 5.34 7.77
C SER A 124 21.67 4.20 7.98
N ALA A 125 20.40 4.52 8.26
CA ALA A 125 19.35 3.51 8.40
C ALA A 125 19.11 2.75 7.08
N LEU A 126 19.18 3.45 5.94
CA LEU A 126 19.00 2.83 4.63
C LEU A 126 20.12 1.82 4.32
N ALA A 127 21.36 2.17 4.69
CA ALA A 127 22.50 1.25 4.58
C ALA A 127 22.29 -0.03 5.40
N ALA A 128 21.75 0.09 6.61
CA ALA A 128 21.50 -1.05 7.49
C ALA A 128 20.43 -1.99 6.95
N VAL A 129 19.34 -1.46 6.35
CA VAL A 129 18.26 -2.27 5.79
C VAL A 129 18.68 -3.02 4.52
N LYS A 130 19.56 -2.43 3.69
CA LYS A 130 19.98 -3.05 2.44
C LYS A 130 20.94 -4.23 2.61
N GLY A 131 21.68 -4.30 3.71
CA GLY A 131 22.68 -5.36 3.92
C GLY A 131 23.75 -5.44 2.83
N GLU A 132 23.88 -4.40 1.98
CA GLU A 132 24.82 -4.35 0.86
C GLU A 132 26.20 -3.90 1.34
N GLU A 133 27.24 -4.52 0.78
CA GLU A 133 28.64 -4.18 1.06
C GLU A 133 29.00 -2.76 0.57
N SER A 134 28.33 -2.28 -0.49
CA SER A 134 28.42 -0.92 -0.98
C SER A 134 27.36 -0.05 -0.30
N GLY A 135 27.78 0.69 0.73
CA GLY A 135 26.96 1.73 1.36
C GLY A 135 26.56 2.86 0.39
N PRO A 136 25.99 3.97 0.91
CA PRO A 136 25.56 5.08 0.06
C PRO A 136 26.77 5.69 -0.64
N GLU A 137 26.57 6.16 -1.87
CA GLU A 137 27.58 6.87 -2.65
C GLU A 137 27.74 8.30 -2.13
N CYS A 138 28.50 8.43 -1.05
CA CYS A 138 28.73 9.70 -0.38
C CYS A 138 30.04 10.32 -0.84
N ARG A 139 29.96 11.46 -1.54
CA ARG A 139 31.14 12.27 -1.85
C ARG A 139 31.66 13.00 -0.61
N ASN A 140 30.75 13.47 0.25
CA ASN A 140 31.06 14.09 1.55
C ASN A 140 29.82 14.01 2.47
N SER A 141 29.88 14.60 3.66
CA SER A 141 28.77 14.55 4.63
C SER A 141 27.50 15.29 4.18
N THR A 142 27.63 16.31 3.32
CA THR A 142 26.51 17.14 2.85
C THR A 142 26.01 16.76 1.46
N SER A 143 26.69 15.85 0.76
CA SER A 143 26.23 15.35 -0.53
C SER A 143 24.93 14.56 -0.36
N PRO A 144 24.05 14.54 -1.37
CA PRO A 144 22.85 13.72 -1.36
C PRO A 144 23.18 12.24 -1.05
N CYS A 145 22.31 11.59 -0.31
CA CYS A 145 22.39 10.16 -0.04
C CYS A 145 21.91 9.37 -1.27
N GLU A 146 22.84 9.01 -2.14
CA GLU A 146 22.58 8.28 -3.39
C GLU A 146 22.99 6.81 -3.30
N TYR A 147 22.36 5.96 -4.10
CA TYR A 147 22.76 4.56 -4.30
C TYR A 147 22.59 4.21 -5.78
N GLN A 148 23.59 3.55 -6.35
CA GLN A 148 23.55 3.25 -7.77
C GLN A 148 22.79 2.01 -8.17
N LEU A 149 22.49 1.03 -7.31
CA LEU A 149 21.63 -0.13 -7.60
C LEU A 149 21.47 -0.99 -6.34
N GLY A 150 20.30 -1.59 -6.12
CA GLY A 150 20.16 -2.72 -5.19
C GLY A 150 18.93 -3.57 -5.51
N TYR A 151 18.86 -4.79 -4.95
CA TYR A 151 17.82 -5.79 -5.29
C TYR A 151 16.37 -5.28 -5.11
N SER A 152 16.16 -4.26 -4.27
CA SER A 152 14.83 -3.72 -3.93
C SER A 152 14.53 -2.33 -4.49
N TYR A 153 15.53 -1.57 -4.98
CA TYR A 153 15.34 -0.19 -5.44
C TYR A 153 16.17 0.14 -6.68
N ALA A 154 15.56 0.86 -7.63
CA ALA A 154 16.29 1.45 -8.75
C ALA A 154 17.34 2.47 -8.26
N PRO A 155 18.40 2.73 -9.04
CA PRO A 155 19.30 3.87 -8.79
C PRO A 155 18.52 5.14 -8.47
N GLY A 156 18.99 5.89 -7.51
CA GLY A 156 18.25 7.04 -7.01
C GLY A 156 18.88 7.67 -5.79
N ARG A 157 18.08 8.50 -5.13
CA ARG A 157 18.50 9.25 -3.95
C ARG A 157 17.41 9.32 -2.91
N LEU A 158 17.85 9.50 -1.67
CA LEU A 158 16.95 9.74 -0.56
C LEU A 158 16.55 11.23 -0.52
N GLY A 159 15.26 11.49 -0.60
CA GLY A 159 14.69 12.83 -0.52
C GLY A 159 13.65 12.92 0.57
N LYS A 160 13.32 14.15 0.94
CA LYS A 160 12.15 14.44 1.76
C LYS A 160 11.28 15.51 1.10
N ASP A 161 9.98 15.36 1.25
CA ASP A 161 9.00 16.32 0.76
C ASP A 161 7.69 16.24 1.56
N GLN A 162 6.69 17.04 1.21
CA GLN A 162 5.36 16.97 1.77
C GLN A 162 4.56 15.84 1.11
N LEU A 163 4.05 14.91 1.91
CA LEU A 163 3.10 13.89 1.48
C LEU A 163 1.72 14.21 2.06
N SER A 164 0.67 14.11 1.25
CA SER A 164 -0.69 14.17 1.74
C SER A 164 -1.56 13.07 1.15
N PHE A 165 -2.60 12.69 1.89
CA PHE A 165 -3.60 11.75 1.43
C PHE A 165 -4.91 11.95 2.20
N ALA A 166 -6.00 11.57 1.55
CA ALA A 166 -7.32 11.57 2.16
C ALA A 166 -7.42 10.50 3.25
N ALA A 167 -8.01 10.88 4.38
CA ALA A 167 -8.38 10.03 5.49
C ALA A 167 -9.91 9.96 5.59
N GLY A 168 -10.48 8.75 5.48
CA GLY A 168 -11.92 8.56 5.38
C GLY A 168 -12.45 7.29 6.05
N GLY A 169 -13.42 7.48 6.94
CA GLY A 169 -14.19 6.43 7.63
C GLY A 169 -15.50 7.00 8.17
N GLY A 170 -16.53 7.10 7.31
CA GLY A 170 -17.91 7.41 7.72
C GLY A 170 -18.25 8.88 8.00
N GLY A 171 -17.49 9.86 7.49
CA GLY A 171 -17.73 11.31 7.70
C GLY A 171 -16.88 12.20 6.78
N ALA A 172 -16.84 13.51 7.05
CA ALA A 172 -16.07 14.49 6.26
C ALA A 172 -14.60 14.05 6.10
N GLU A 173 -14.14 14.03 4.85
CA GLU A 173 -12.81 13.55 4.44
C GLU A 173 -11.74 14.48 5.02
N ALA A 174 -11.02 14.01 6.04
CA ALA A 174 -9.89 14.73 6.62
C ALA A 174 -8.67 14.51 5.72
N VAL A 175 -7.78 15.50 5.58
CA VAL A 175 -6.52 15.32 4.86
C VAL A 175 -5.41 15.12 5.87
N VAL A 176 -4.66 14.04 5.73
CA VAL A 176 -3.44 13.80 6.51
C VAL A 176 -2.28 14.42 5.76
N LEU A 177 -1.50 15.23 6.47
CA LEU A 177 -0.32 15.91 5.94
C LEU A 177 0.92 15.49 6.70
N LEU A 178 1.87 14.86 6.00
CA LEU A 178 3.17 14.50 6.52
C LEU A 178 4.21 15.46 5.94
N ASN A 179 4.70 16.38 6.77
CA ASN A 179 5.85 17.20 6.41
C ASN A 179 7.12 16.38 6.55
N ASP A 180 8.12 16.66 5.72
CA ASP A 180 9.41 15.97 5.72
C ASP A 180 9.27 14.44 5.53
N PHE A 181 8.27 13.98 4.78
CA PHE A 181 8.11 12.58 4.41
C PHE A 181 9.32 12.13 3.59
N VAL A 182 10.04 11.15 4.11
CA VAL A 182 11.25 10.56 3.55
C VAL A 182 10.89 9.41 2.62
N PHE A 183 11.39 9.47 1.39
CA PHE A 183 11.16 8.46 0.37
C PHE A 183 12.40 8.26 -0.51
N TRP A 184 12.44 7.12 -1.19
CA TRP A 184 13.43 6.86 -2.23
C TRP A 184 12.96 7.40 -3.57
N CYS A 185 13.71 8.35 -4.12
CA CYS A 185 13.46 8.97 -5.41
C CYS A 185 14.29 8.24 -6.47
N GLY A 186 13.66 7.35 -7.24
CA GLY A 186 14.32 6.51 -8.25
C GLY A 186 14.39 7.18 -9.62
N ASN A 187 15.56 7.12 -10.27
CA ASN A 187 15.83 7.74 -11.58
C ASN A 187 15.87 6.72 -12.74
N ALA A 188 15.53 5.47 -12.44
CA ALA A 188 15.30 4.38 -13.40
C ALA A 188 14.10 3.56 -12.92
N SER A 189 13.54 2.72 -13.79
CA SER A 189 12.48 1.80 -13.39
C SER A 189 13.02 0.79 -12.36
N SER A 190 12.26 0.57 -11.29
CA SER A 190 12.55 -0.47 -10.30
C SER A 190 12.14 -1.84 -10.83
N TYR A 191 12.67 -2.91 -10.23
CA TYR A 191 12.31 -4.30 -10.57
C TYR A 191 10.81 -4.61 -10.42
N LEU A 192 10.04 -3.73 -9.76
CA LEU A 192 8.57 -3.78 -9.72
C LEU A 192 7.93 -3.57 -11.10
N SER A 193 8.71 -3.21 -12.14
CA SER A 193 8.26 -3.01 -13.51
C SER A 193 7.94 -4.33 -14.23
N GLY A 194 7.00 -5.11 -13.71
CA GLY A 194 6.21 -6.08 -14.49
C GLY A 194 5.14 -5.40 -15.35
N GLY A 195 5.49 -4.27 -16.00
CA GLY A 195 4.56 -3.51 -16.85
C GLY A 195 3.50 -2.70 -16.08
N GLY A 196 3.80 -2.24 -14.87
CA GLY A 196 2.85 -1.50 -14.01
C GLY A 196 2.56 -0.06 -14.46
N VAL A 197 1.36 0.39 -14.11
CA VAL A 197 0.85 1.76 -14.25
C VAL A 197 0.78 2.45 -12.89
N GLU A 198 1.85 2.33 -12.09
CA GLU A 198 1.97 2.98 -10.79
C GLU A 198 3.24 3.82 -10.64
N ALA A 199 3.10 5.04 -10.13
CA ALA A 199 4.20 6.01 -10.00
C ALA A 199 5.24 5.62 -8.93
N GLY A 200 4.98 4.54 -8.19
CA GLY A 200 5.85 4.06 -7.13
C GLY A 200 5.22 2.92 -6.34
N ALA A 201 5.86 2.59 -5.22
CA ALA A 201 5.38 1.62 -4.24
C ALA A 201 5.49 2.18 -2.82
N MET A 202 4.40 2.09 -2.07
CA MET A 202 4.33 2.43 -0.65
C MET A 202 4.81 1.24 0.19
N GLY A 203 5.96 1.43 0.82
CA GLY A 203 6.56 0.41 1.68
C GLY A 203 5.89 0.31 3.04
N LEU A 204 5.40 -0.88 3.37
CA LEU A 204 4.72 -1.21 4.63
C LEU A 204 5.56 -2.11 5.56
N GLY A 205 6.84 -2.28 5.23
CA GLY A 205 7.80 -3.04 6.02
C GLY A 205 8.16 -2.39 7.37
N LYS A 206 9.00 -3.09 8.15
CA LYS A 206 9.38 -2.73 9.54
C LYS A 206 10.73 -2.02 9.63
N GLY A 207 11.16 -1.31 8.60
CA GLY A 207 12.48 -0.63 8.53
C GLY A 207 12.64 0.62 9.40
N GLY A 208 12.02 0.65 10.59
CA GLY A 208 12.19 1.74 11.53
C GLY A 208 11.75 3.09 10.97
N ASN A 209 12.58 4.12 11.16
CA ASN A 209 12.27 5.50 10.74
C ASN A 209 12.09 5.68 9.22
N LEU A 210 12.53 4.74 8.39
CA LEU A 210 12.29 4.75 6.94
C LEU A 210 10.86 4.32 6.57
N SER A 211 10.22 3.51 7.42
CA SER A 211 8.88 3.00 7.18
C SER A 211 7.83 4.08 7.33
N ILE A 212 6.86 4.10 6.41
CA ILE A 212 5.72 5.01 6.50
C ILE A 212 4.99 4.86 7.83
N LEU A 213 4.98 3.65 8.43
CA LEU A 213 4.38 3.37 9.74
C LEU A 213 4.99 4.22 10.86
N TYR A 214 6.30 4.50 10.79
CA TYR A 214 7.00 5.33 11.76
C TYR A 214 6.87 6.81 11.41
N GLN A 215 7.00 7.15 10.13
CA GLN A 215 6.92 8.54 9.66
C GLN A 215 5.54 9.14 9.91
N GLN A 216 4.47 8.42 9.58
CA GLN A 216 3.09 8.87 9.82
C GLN A 216 2.81 9.06 11.31
N ALA A 217 3.26 8.13 12.18
CA ALA A 217 3.02 8.20 13.62
C ALA A 217 3.68 9.43 14.28
N ALA A 218 4.68 10.02 13.63
CA ALA A 218 5.45 11.16 14.13
C ALA A 218 4.98 12.53 13.60
N ALA A 219 4.22 12.59 12.50
CA ALA A 219 4.22 13.79 11.64
C ALA A 219 2.96 14.68 11.64
N SER A 220 1.74 14.18 11.89
CA SER A 220 0.51 15.02 11.82
C SER A 220 -0.27 15.01 13.15
N ASN A 221 -1.08 16.04 13.43
CA ASN A 221 -1.91 16.06 14.66
C ASN A 221 -2.89 14.87 14.70
N GLU A 222 -3.37 14.45 13.54
CA GLU A 222 -4.30 13.37 13.28
C GLU A 222 -3.63 12.00 13.49
N SER A 223 -2.36 11.86 13.14
CA SER A 223 -1.59 10.61 13.23
C SER A 223 -0.62 10.53 14.41
N ARG A 224 -0.44 11.63 15.16
CA ARG A 224 0.53 11.73 16.25
C ARG A 224 0.23 10.73 17.36
N GLY A 225 1.19 9.88 17.68
CA GLY A 225 1.05 8.86 18.71
C GLY A 225 0.18 7.68 18.29
N LEU A 226 -0.07 7.50 16.99
CA LEU A 226 -0.55 6.23 16.48
C LEU A 226 0.50 5.14 16.70
N GLU A 227 0.02 3.93 16.94
CA GLU A 227 0.85 2.75 16.93
C GLU A 227 1.47 2.52 15.54
N LYS A 228 2.67 1.95 15.54
CA LYS A 228 3.50 1.77 14.34
C LYS A 228 3.14 0.48 13.61
N CYS A 229 1.88 0.37 13.26
CA CYS A 229 1.28 -0.81 12.66
C CYS A 229 0.19 -0.39 11.68
N PHE A 230 -0.29 -1.35 10.91
CA PHE A 230 -1.36 -1.13 9.95
C PHE A 230 -2.25 -2.36 9.87
N SER A 231 -3.48 -2.15 9.43
CA SER A 231 -4.41 -3.19 9.00
C SER A 231 -4.92 -2.86 7.61
N TYR A 232 -5.32 -3.87 6.85
CA TYR A 232 -5.92 -3.68 5.54
C TYR A 232 -7.11 -4.61 5.35
N CYS A 233 -8.04 -4.16 4.54
CA CYS A 233 -9.10 -4.99 4.00
C CYS A 233 -9.12 -4.74 2.49
N LEU A 234 -8.73 -5.76 1.74
CA LEU A 234 -8.53 -5.70 0.30
C LEU A 234 -9.64 -6.50 -0.36
N THR A 235 -10.35 -5.87 -1.29
CA THR A 235 -11.45 -6.52 -2.02
C THR A 235 -10.98 -6.97 -3.39
N THR A 236 -11.65 -7.98 -3.96
CA THR A 236 -11.36 -8.41 -5.34
C THR A 236 -11.75 -7.34 -6.37
N VAL A 237 -11.34 -7.53 -7.63
CA VAL A 237 -11.48 -6.58 -8.76
C VAL A 237 -12.91 -6.05 -9.00
N ASN A 238 -13.93 -6.77 -8.49
CA ASN A 238 -15.36 -6.43 -8.61
C ASN A 238 -16.01 -6.02 -7.28
N GLY A 239 -15.24 -5.92 -6.19
CA GLY A 239 -15.73 -5.60 -4.84
C GLY A 239 -15.87 -4.10 -4.58
N ALA A 240 -16.72 -3.76 -3.62
CA ALA A 240 -16.89 -2.39 -3.11
C ALA A 240 -15.68 -2.00 -2.25
N GLY A 241 -14.66 -1.37 -2.85
CA GLY A 241 -13.58 -0.61 -2.22
C GLY A 241 -12.78 -1.28 -1.08
N GLY A 242 -11.45 -1.33 -1.20
CA GLY A 242 -10.58 -1.72 -0.09
C GLY A 242 -10.22 -0.54 0.81
N HIS A 243 -9.62 -0.81 1.97
CA HIS A 243 -8.99 0.21 2.80
C HIS A 243 -7.68 -0.26 3.45
N LEU A 244 -6.81 0.71 3.70
CA LEU A 244 -5.60 0.58 4.49
C LEU A 244 -5.74 1.51 5.70
N THR A 245 -5.54 1.01 6.90
CA THR A 245 -5.59 1.80 8.13
C THR A 245 -4.23 1.80 8.79
N PHE A 246 -3.67 2.98 9.04
CA PHE A 246 -2.52 3.18 9.91
C PHE A 246 -2.95 3.32 11.38
N GLY A 247 -2.19 2.70 12.27
CA GLY A 247 -2.52 2.54 13.69
C GLY A 247 -3.28 1.25 13.98
N CYS A 248 -3.19 0.80 15.23
CA CYS A 248 -3.94 -0.33 15.79
C CYS A 248 -4.34 0.02 17.22
N GLN A 249 -5.40 -0.61 17.74
CA GLN A 249 -5.72 -0.53 19.17
C GLN A 249 -4.72 -1.39 19.97
N GLN A 250 -4.27 -0.88 21.12
CA GLN A 250 -3.69 -1.74 22.16
C GLN A 250 -4.85 -2.51 22.82
N GLU A 251 -4.75 -3.84 22.88
CA GLU A 251 -5.58 -4.65 23.78
C GLU A 251 -5.23 -4.41 25.24
#